data_AF-W0J930-F1
#
_entry.id   AF-W0J930-F1
#
_cell.length_a   1.000
_cell.length_b   1.000
_cell.length_c   1.000
_cell.angle_alpha   90.00
_cell.angle_beta   90.00
_cell.angle_gamma   90.00
#
_symmetry.space_group_name_H-M   'P 1'
#
loop_
_entity.id
_entity.type
_entity.pdbx_description
1 polymer ?
#
loop_
_entity_poly.entity_id
_entity_poly.type
_entity_poly.pdbx_seq_one_letter_code
_entity_poly.pdbx_strand_id
1 'polypeptide(L)'
;MKKETTSPTGRILRHGKRADEVTAEAIELRARELALIDGRSAAQVTDGDRRRSRLELRGDHLPEGTLADAEGTGGISRDPAEPADNPGREVPSQDEPDEQATSERLAIEGVEEAQHDQMLAARRRDRRRSGPE
;
A
#
# COMPACT_ATOMS: atom_id res chain seq x y z
N MET A 1 -21.05 45.08 -3.35
CA MET A 1 -20.99 43.92 -2.42
C MET A 1 -19.64 43.24 -2.59
N LYS A 2 -18.69 43.50 -1.68
CA LYS A 2 -17.37 42.85 -1.69
C LYS A 2 -17.56 41.46 -1.11
N LYS A 3 -17.22 40.41 -1.86
CA LYS A 3 -17.22 39.03 -1.34
C LYS A 3 -15.97 38.88 -0.50
N GLU A 4 -16.15 38.84 0.81
CA GLU A 4 -15.07 38.51 1.72
C GLU A 4 -14.68 37.05 1.50
N THR A 5 -13.48 36.82 0.98
CA THR A 5 -12.88 35.50 0.94
C THR A 5 -12.36 35.20 2.34
N THR A 6 -13.20 34.58 3.17
CA THR A 6 -12.75 33.97 4.42
C THR A 6 -11.71 32.92 4.08
N SER A 7 -10.43 33.25 4.29
CA SER A 7 -9.33 32.30 4.17
C SER A 7 -9.57 31.19 5.20
N PRO A 8 -9.73 29.92 4.79
CA PRO A 8 -9.83 28.82 5.74
C PRO A 8 -8.44 28.57 6.31
N THR A 9 -8.09 29.32 7.35
CA THR A 9 -6.85 29.17 8.12
C THR A 9 -6.67 27.70 8.49
N GLY A 10 -5.63 27.06 7.93
CA GLY A 10 -5.24 25.68 8.25
C GLY A 10 -5.54 24.60 7.19
N ARG A 11 -6.11 24.92 6.02
CA ARG A 11 -6.37 23.91 4.97
C ARG A 11 -5.35 23.91 3.84
N ILE A 12 -4.88 22.72 3.46
CA ILE A 12 -3.96 22.54 2.34
C ILE A 12 -4.75 22.55 1.04
N LEU A 13 -4.42 23.50 0.16
CA LEU A 13 -5.00 23.60 -1.17
C LEU A 13 -3.98 23.13 -2.21
N ARG A 14 -4.40 22.23 -3.10
CA ARG A 14 -3.64 21.81 -4.28
C ARG A 14 -4.39 22.30 -5.52
N HIS A 15 -3.75 23.18 -6.30
CA HIS A 15 -4.36 23.82 -7.49
C HIS A 15 -5.73 24.48 -7.22
N GLY A 16 -5.89 25.13 -6.07
CA GLY A 16 -7.13 25.78 -5.67
C GLY A 16 -8.24 24.82 -5.22
N LYS A 17 -7.99 23.51 -5.21
CA LYS A 17 -8.88 22.49 -4.66
C LYS A 17 -8.37 22.04 -3.29
N ARG A 18 -9.28 21.60 -2.43
CA ARG A 18 -8.93 21.00 -1.14
C ARG A 18 -8.16 19.70 -1.38
N ALA A 19 -6.96 19.59 -0.83
CA ALA A 19 -6.11 18.42 -1.03
C ALA A 19 -6.67 17.16 -0.33
N ASP A 20 -7.50 17.36 0.70
CA ASP A 20 -8.16 16.36 1.55
C ASP A 20 -9.54 15.93 1.02
N GLU A 21 -10.00 16.43 -0.12
CA GLU A 21 -11.34 16.17 -0.62
C GLU A 21 -11.41 14.84 -1.40
N VAL A 22 -12.19 13.89 -0.89
CA VAL A 22 -12.52 12.65 -1.60
C VAL A 22 -13.44 12.97 -2.79
N THR A 23 -12.88 12.94 -4.00
CA THR A 23 -13.62 13.22 -5.23
C THR A 23 -14.30 11.97 -5.80
N ALA A 24 -15.32 12.15 -6.65
CA ALA A 24 -15.97 11.05 -7.36
C ALA A 24 -14.99 10.28 -8.27
N GLU A 25 -14.05 11.00 -8.90
CA GLU A 25 -13.00 10.40 -9.73
C GLU A 25 -12.07 9.51 -8.90
N ALA A 26 -11.66 9.96 -7.71
CA ALA A 26 -10.84 9.15 -6.80
C ALA A 26 -11.59 7.88 -6.36
N ILE A 27 -12.89 7.98 -6.10
CA ILE A 27 -13.74 6.83 -5.76
C ILE A 27 -13.78 5.81 -6.90
N GLU A 28 -13.99 6.25 -8.14
CA GLU A 28 -14.05 5.36 -9.31
C GLU A 28 -12.69 4.76 -9.68
N LEU A 29 -11.59 5.52 -9.50
CA LEU A 29 -10.24 4.98 -9.66
C LEU A 29 -10.01 3.83 -8.67
N ARG A 30 -10.28 4.07 -7.39
CA ARG A 30 -10.10 3.07 -6.34
C ARG A 30 -11.08 1.89 -6.49
N ALA A 31 -12.30 2.10 -6.96
CA ALA A 31 -13.25 1.01 -7.22
C ALA A 31 -12.79 0.09 -8.37
N ARG A 32 -12.13 0.63 -9.39
CA ARG A 32 -11.50 -0.16 -10.46
C ARG A 32 -10.34 -1.00 -9.94
N GLU A 33 -9.52 -0.43 -9.07
CA GLU A 33 -8.45 -1.18 -8.39
C GLU A 33 -9.00 -2.33 -7.56
N LEU A 34 -10.06 -2.09 -6.77
CA LEU A 34 -10.72 -3.14 -5.98
C LEU A 34 -11.26 -4.26 -6.86
N ALA A 35 -11.88 -3.95 -8.00
CA ALA A 35 -12.32 -4.96 -8.95
C ALA A 35 -11.16 -5.81 -9.48
N LEU A 36 -10.01 -5.20 -9.78
CA LEU A 36 -8.80 -5.90 -10.22
C LEU A 36 -8.21 -6.79 -9.11
N ILE A 37 -8.19 -6.32 -7.87
CA ILE A 37 -7.73 -7.09 -6.70
C ILE A 37 -8.58 -8.35 -6.50
N ASP A 38 -9.89 -8.24 -6.73
CA ASP A 38 -10.82 -9.38 -6.66
C ASP A 38 -10.78 -10.28 -7.91
N GLY A 39 -9.82 -10.10 -8.82
CA GLY A 39 -9.66 -10.90 -10.02
C GLY A 39 -10.67 -10.62 -11.13
N ARG A 40 -11.44 -9.53 -11.04
CA ARG A 40 -12.37 -9.06 -12.08
C ARG A 40 -11.68 -8.03 -12.97
N SER A 41 -12.26 -7.74 -14.14
CA SER A 41 -11.74 -6.65 -14.98
C SER A 41 -12.13 -5.28 -14.42
N ALA A 42 -11.37 -4.24 -14.77
CA ALA A 42 -11.69 -2.85 -14.41
C ALA A 42 -13.02 -2.34 -15.02
N ALA A 43 -13.62 -3.06 -15.98
CA ALA A 43 -14.95 -2.77 -16.50
C ALA A 43 -16.06 -3.40 -15.65
N GLN A 44 -15.75 -4.39 -14.83
CA GLN A 44 -16.69 -5.13 -13.97
C GLN A 44 -16.74 -4.54 -12.55
N VAL A 45 -16.75 -3.21 -12.44
CA VAL A 45 -16.90 -2.50 -11.17
C VAL A 45 -18.34 -2.65 -10.66
N THR A 46 -18.47 -3.11 -9.43
CA THR A 46 -19.75 -3.27 -8.74
C THR A 46 -20.02 -2.10 -7.79
N ASP A 47 -21.26 -1.98 -7.34
CA ASP A 47 -21.61 -1.01 -6.29
C ASP A 47 -20.97 -1.34 -4.95
N GLY A 48 -20.59 -2.60 -4.73
CA GLY A 48 -19.77 -3.02 -3.59
C GLY A 48 -18.40 -2.36 -3.58
N ASP A 49 -17.73 -2.32 -4.75
CA ASP A 49 -16.42 -1.71 -4.91
C ASP A 49 -16.48 -0.20 -4.68
N ARG A 50 -17.50 0.47 -5.21
CA ARG A 50 -17.72 1.92 -5.00
C ARG A 50 -17.97 2.24 -3.54
N ARG A 51 -18.76 1.42 -2.84
CA ARG A 51 -19.04 1.60 -1.42
C ARG A 51 -17.77 1.40 -0.60
N ARG A 52 -17.02 0.33 -0.83
CA ARG A 52 -15.75 0.05 -0.14
C ARG A 52 -14.71 1.14 -0.39
N SER A 53 -14.55 1.55 -1.65
CA SER A 53 -13.69 2.67 -2.06
C SER A 53 -14.00 3.96 -1.27
N ARG A 54 -15.28 4.31 -1.12
CA ARG A 54 -15.69 5.50 -0.34
C ARG A 54 -15.30 5.40 1.14
N LEU A 55 -15.45 4.22 1.74
CA LEU A 55 -15.12 3.98 3.15
C LEU A 55 -13.59 4.03 3.36
N GLU A 56 -12.81 3.41 2.47
CA GLU A 56 -11.35 3.44 2.50
C GLU A 56 -10.79 4.86 2.35
N LEU A 57 -11.28 5.62 1.37
CA LEU A 57 -10.79 6.99 1.11
C LEU A 57 -11.15 8.00 2.20
N ARG A 58 -12.21 7.74 2.98
CA ARG A 58 -12.58 8.54 4.15
C ARG A 58 -11.87 8.12 5.43
N GLY A 59 -11.21 6.96 5.42
CA GLY A 59 -10.61 6.38 6.61
C GLY A 59 -11.64 5.80 7.59
N ASP A 60 -12.87 5.53 7.15
CA ASP A 60 -13.98 5.04 8.00
C ASP A 60 -13.72 3.62 8.58
N HIS A 61 -12.70 2.93 8.06
CA HIS A 61 -12.26 1.60 8.52
C HIS A 61 -10.84 1.59 9.10
N LEU A 62 -10.20 2.75 9.25
CA LEU A 62 -8.96 2.81 9.99
C LEU A 62 -9.29 2.53 11.47
N PRO A 63 -8.51 1.69 12.17
CA PRO A 63 -8.61 1.65 13.63
C PRO A 63 -8.43 3.07 14.16
N GLU A 64 -9.13 3.42 15.25
CA GLU A 64 -8.84 4.68 15.95
C GLU A 64 -7.33 4.75 16.14
N GLY A 65 -6.71 5.77 15.54
CA GLY A 65 -5.27 5.97 15.68
C GLY A 65 -5.00 6.00 17.17
N THR A 66 -4.23 5.04 17.68
CA THR A 66 -3.84 5.03 19.07
C THR A 66 -3.12 6.35 19.32
N LEU A 67 -3.77 7.29 20.00
CA LEU A 67 -3.13 8.44 20.65
C LEU A 67 -2.17 7.99 21.76
N ALA A 68 -1.70 6.73 21.75
CA ALA A 68 -0.68 6.23 22.65
C ALA A 68 0.64 7.00 22.50
N ASP A 69 0.89 7.62 21.34
CA ASP A 69 2.05 8.52 21.18
C ASP A 69 1.85 9.90 21.83
N ALA A 70 0.63 10.30 22.18
CA ALA A 70 0.37 11.55 22.89
C ALA A 70 0.68 11.42 24.39
N GLU A 71 0.46 10.25 24.99
CA GLU A 71 0.77 9.98 26.40
C GLU A 71 2.24 9.58 26.64
N GLY A 72 2.96 9.11 25.60
CA GLY A 72 4.35 8.66 25.71
C GLY A 72 5.40 9.76 25.86
N THR A 73 5.07 11.04 25.63
CA THR A 73 6.05 12.14 25.72
C THR A 73 6.09 12.83 27.09
N GLY A 74 5.15 12.50 27.99
CA GLY A 74 5.06 13.09 29.32
C GLY A 74 5.96 12.48 30.39
N GLY A 75 6.51 11.27 30.14
CA GLY A 75 7.29 10.50 31.13
C GLY A 75 8.76 10.30 30.78
N ILE A 76 9.22 10.65 29.56
CA ILE A 76 10.61 10.43 29.18
C ILE A 76 11.46 11.52 29.81
N SER A 77 12.20 11.13 30.84
CA SER A 77 13.29 11.95 31.33
C SER A 77 14.29 12.25 30.22
N ARG A 78 14.70 13.50 30.12
CA ARG A 78 15.70 13.96 29.15
C ARG A 78 17.13 13.82 29.70
N ASP A 79 17.28 13.31 30.92
CA ASP A 79 18.59 13.07 31.51
C ASP A 79 19.19 11.78 30.91
N PRO A 80 20.28 11.87 30.13
CA PRO A 80 20.94 10.69 29.56
C PRO A 80 21.58 9.78 30.63
N ALA A 81 21.68 10.24 31.89
CA ALA A 81 22.13 9.41 33.01
C ALA A 81 21.01 8.56 33.61
N GLU A 82 19.73 8.85 33.32
CA GLU A 82 18.62 8.03 33.78
C GLU A 82 18.43 6.81 32.86
N PRO A 83 18.31 5.59 33.43
CA PRO A 83 18.06 4.40 32.65
C PRO A 83 16.68 4.49 31.99
N ALA A 84 16.55 3.99 30.76
CA ALA A 84 15.27 3.95 30.07
C ALA A 84 14.25 3.12 30.86
N ASP A 85 13.05 3.67 31.08
CA ASP A 85 11.94 2.97 31.77
C ASP A 85 11.52 1.68 31.04
N ASN A 86 11.83 1.57 29.75
CA ASN A 86 11.62 0.37 28.95
C ASN A 86 12.93 -0.04 28.25
N PRO A 87 13.55 -1.17 28.62
CA PRO A 87 14.78 -1.66 27.99
C PRO A 87 14.57 -2.18 26.55
N GLY A 88 13.33 -2.18 26.05
CA GLY A 88 12.95 -2.81 24.79
C GLY A 88 12.78 -4.33 24.95
N ARG A 89 12.55 -5.01 23.83
CA ARG A 89 12.46 -6.47 23.78
C ARG A 89 13.55 -6.98 22.85
N GLU A 90 14.35 -7.93 23.35
CA GLU A 90 15.30 -8.66 22.52
C GLU A 90 14.53 -9.42 21.43
N VAL A 91 14.85 -9.12 20.17
CA VAL A 91 14.36 -9.88 19.04
C VAL A 91 15.15 -11.18 18.94
N PRO A 92 14.52 -12.30 18.56
CA PRO A 92 15.26 -13.54 18.34
C PRO A 92 16.40 -13.31 17.37
N SER A 93 17.59 -13.78 17.72
CA SER A 93 18.72 -13.83 16.79
C SER A 93 18.28 -14.67 15.59
N GLN A 94 18.37 -14.11 14.39
CA GLN A 94 18.24 -14.92 13.18
C GLN A 94 19.53 -15.71 13.03
N ASP A 95 19.44 -17.03 12.97
CA ASP A 95 20.57 -17.88 12.66
C ASP A 95 21.19 -17.42 11.33
N GLU A 96 22.52 -17.47 11.22
CA GLU A 96 23.19 -17.19 9.95
C GLU A 96 22.62 -18.13 8.89
N PRO A 97 22.24 -17.60 7.71
CA PRO A 97 21.63 -18.41 6.68
C PRO A 97 22.63 -19.49 6.25
N ASP A 98 22.19 -20.75 6.30
CA ASP A 98 22.98 -21.87 5.78
C ASP A 98 23.30 -21.62 4.30
N GLU A 99 24.57 -21.33 4.02
CA GLU A 99 25.06 -21.00 2.68
C GLU A 99 24.76 -22.11 1.67
N GLN A 100 24.72 -23.36 2.12
CA GLN A 100 24.41 -24.49 1.28
C GLN A 100 22.91 -24.53 0.93
N ALA A 101 22.04 -24.38 1.94
CA ALA A 101 20.59 -24.34 1.72
C ALA A 101 20.16 -23.15 0.85
N THR A 102 20.81 -21.99 1.03
CA THR A 102 20.56 -20.80 0.20
C THR A 102 21.02 -21.03 -1.24
N SER A 103 22.19 -21.63 -1.46
CA SER A 103 22.70 -21.95 -2.80
C SER A 103 21.79 -22.94 -3.54
N GLU A 104 21.33 -23.98 -2.85
CA GLU A 104 20.39 -24.97 -3.41
C GLU A 104 19.06 -24.34 -3.80
N ARG A 105 18.51 -23.49 -2.92
CA ARG A 105 17.29 -22.74 -3.20
C ARG A 105 17.44 -21.84 -4.42
N LEU A 106 18.53 -21.09 -4.52
CA LEU A 106 18.79 -20.21 -5.65
C LEU A 106 18.91 -20.97 -6.97
N ALA A 107 19.52 -22.16 -6.95
CA ALA A 107 19.60 -23.01 -8.13
C ALA A 107 18.21 -23.48 -8.60
N ILE A 108 17.33 -23.86 -7.67
CA ILE A 108 15.96 -24.26 -7.98
C ILE A 108 15.15 -23.09 -8.54
N GLU A 109 15.19 -21.93 -7.86
CA GLU A 109 14.49 -20.71 -8.30
C GLU A 109 14.92 -20.30 -9.73
N GLY A 110 16.22 -20.39 -10.04
CA GLY A 110 16.73 -20.10 -11.38
C GLY A 110 16.23 -21.07 -12.46
N VAL A 111 16.04 -22.35 -12.13
CA VAL A 111 15.46 -23.34 -13.06
C VAL A 111 13.99 -23.02 -13.32
N GLU A 112 13.22 -22.71 -12.28
CA GLU A 112 11.80 -22.37 -12.39
C GLU A 112 11.59 -21.09 -13.22
N GLU A 113 12.42 -20.07 -13.01
CA GLU A 113 12.38 -18.83 -13.79
C GLU A 113 12.68 -19.09 -15.27
N ALA A 114 13.71 -19.90 -15.57
CA ALA A 114 14.05 -20.26 -16.94
C ALA A 114 12.91 -21.03 -17.65
N GLN A 115 12.21 -21.92 -16.94
CA GLN A 115 11.04 -22.63 -17.46
C GLN A 115 9.88 -21.69 -17.74
N HIS A 116 9.62 -20.74 -16.84
CA HIS A 116 8.60 -19.72 -17.01
C HIS A 116 8.87 -18.86 -18.26
N ASP A 117 10.11 -18.43 -18.47
CA ASP A 117 10.52 -17.67 -19.65
C ASP A 117 10.36 -18.44 -20.96
N GLN A 118 10.71 -19.74 -20.95
CA GLN A 118 10.48 -20.64 -22.08
C GLN A 118 9.00 -20.71 -22.45
N MET A 119 8.12 -20.86 -21.46
CA MET A 119 6.67 -20.90 -21.65
C MET A 119 6.13 -19.58 -22.25
N LEU A 120 6.56 -18.44 -21.70
CA LEU A 120 6.17 -17.13 -22.22
C LEU A 120 6.67 -16.92 -23.66
N ALA A 121 7.91 -17.34 -23.96
CA ALA A 121 8.47 -17.26 -25.30
C ALA A 121 7.69 -18.13 -26.30
N ALA A 122 7.33 -19.37 -25.91
CA ALA A 122 6.50 -20.26 -26.74
C ALA A 122 5.13 -19.62 -27.04
N ARG A 123 4.43 -19.12 -26.01
CA ARG A 123 3.14 -18.45 -26.17
C ARG A 123 3.21 -17.23 -27.09
N ARG A 124 4.27 -16.42 -26.96
CA ARG A 124 4.52 -15.27 -27.84
C ARG A 124 4.79 -15.71 -29.28
N ARG A 125 5.53 -16.80 -29.51
CA ARG A 125 5.79 -17.35 -30.84
C ARG A 125 4.52 -17.87 -31.50
N ASP A 126 3.68 -18.58 -30.75
CA ASP A 126 2.40 -19.07 -31.25
C ASP A 126 1.48 -17.91 -31.66
N ARG A 127 1.36 -16.88 -30.82
CA ARG A 127 0.58 -15.66 -31.14
C ARG A 127 1.11 -14.92 -32.37
N ARG A 128 2.43 -14.91 -32.58
CA ARG A 128 3.04 -14.33 -33.79
C ARG A 128 2.75 -15.18 -35.03
N ARG A 129 2.72 -16.51 -34.90
CA ARG A 129 2.46 -17.45 -36.00
C ARG A 129 0.98 -17.47 -36.40
N SER A 130 0.06 -17.32 -35.45
CA SER A 130 -1.37 -17.35 -35.72
C SER A 130 -1.93 -16.05 -36.31
N GLY A 131 -1.16 -14.96 -36.31
CA GLY A 131 -1.65 -13.63 -36.75
C GLY A 131 -2.81 -13.09 -35.88
N PRO A 132 -3.12 -11.79 -35.92
CA PRO A 132 -4.42 -11.32 -35.49
C PRO A 132 -5.46 -11.72 -36.56
N GLU A 133 -6.55 -12.37 -36.15
CA GLU A 133 -7.81 -12.27 -36.92
C GLU A 133 -8.37 -10.85 -36.84
#